data_AF-A0A0R1UEM3-F1
#
_entry.id   AF-A0A0R1UEM3-F1
#
_cell.length_a   1.000
_cell.length_b   1.000
_cell.length_c   1.000
_cell.angle_alpha   90.00
_cell.angle_beta   90.00
_cell.angle_gamma   90.00
#
_symmetry.space_group_name_H-M   'P 1'
#
loop_
_entity.id
_entity.type
_entity.pdbx_description
1 polymer ?
#
loop_
_entity_poly.entity_id
_entity_poly.type
_entity_poly.pdbx_seq_one_letter_code
_entity_poly.pdbx_strand_id
1 'polypeptide(L)'
;MKLKRIIFSLLTAVSIVTFVSTSTKNVKAATPDTNIRTELKSTPLTKQGYVLQVKSGYDNKVYVGKENYKRVLSLAAQDKFLNNVKTVKPSQIKNVKFRVEKVVDIVNRGAGAPLYIISSKDKKYSCVTTQASLRCIYWNDRSVQSVINPLKKIYKGSGNLATKKSRNYFNQSVKAANNLPKSSKRTFLLNSLKQFKNDRSMSIEGTNLLFFGL
;
A
#
# COMPACT_ATOMS: atom_id res chain seq x y z
N MET A 1 49.30 12.28 -80.13
CA MET A 1 48.72 10.95 -80.46
C MET A 1 47.45 10.72 -79.64
N LYS A 2 46.35 10.39 -80.33
CA LYS A 2 45.20 9.54 -79.94
C LYS A 2 44.27 9.97 -78.78
N LEU A 3 43.20 10.65 -79.18
CA LEU A 3 41.78 10.32 -79.02
C LEU A 3 41.41 9.08 -78.15
N LYS A 4 40.53 9.27 -77.16
CA LYS A 4 39.34 8.43 -76.96
C LYS A 4 38.15 9.30 -76.52
N ARG A 5 37.15 9.38 -77.40
CA ARG A 5 35.76 9.73 -77.10
C ARG A 5 35.15 8.62 -76.23
N ILE A 6 34.22 8.95 -75.35
CA ILE A 6 32.92 8.28 -75.22
C ILE A 6 31.91 9.36 -74.79
N ILE A 7 30.85 9.47 -75.58
CA ILE A 7 29.64 10.25 -75.37
C ILE A 7 28.70 9.36 -74.56
N PHE A 8 28.02 9.89 -73.54
CA PHE A 8 26.68 9.41 -73.20
C PHE A 8 25.80 10.54 -72.68
N SER A 9 24.60 10.54 -73.24
CA SER A 9 23.49 11.46 -73.21
C SER A 9 22.95 11.75 -71.81
N LEU A 10 22.67 13.03 -71.55
CA LEU A 10 21.93 13.52 -70.39
C LEU A 10 20.43 13.18 -70.59
N LEU A 11 19.92 12.19 -69.86
CA LEU A 11 18.48 11.92 -69.76
C LEU A 11 17.99 12.42 -68.39
N THR A 12 16.91 13.19 -68.44
CA THR A 12 16.25 13.90 -67.34
C THR A 12 15.58 12.94 -66.33
N ALA A 13 15.70 13.26 -65.04
CA ALA A 13 14.76 12.78 -64.03
C ALA A 13 14.68 13.80 -62.87
N VAL A 14 13.67 14.67 -62.93
CA VAL A 14 13.23 15.50 -61.81
C VAL A 14 12.61 14.54 -60.78
N SER A 15 13.31 14.26 -59.70
CA SER A 15 12.75 13.55 -58.54
C SER A 15 12.59 14.55 -57.40
N ILE A 16 11.32 14.87 -57.13
CA ILE A 16 10.89 15.70 -55.99
C ILE A 16 11.19 14.89 -54.73
N VAL A 17 12.22 15.28 -53.97
CA VAL A 17 12.46 14.76 -52.63
C VAL A 17 11.49 15.45 -51.68
N THR A 18 10.38 14.80 -51.37
CA THR A 18 9.56 15.14 -50.21
C THR A 18 10.37 14.84 -48.95
N PHE A 19 10.92 15.89 -48.34
CA PHE A 19 11.45 15.83 -46.98
C PHE A 19 10.30 15.47 -46.03
N VAL A 20 10.24 14.23 -45.58
CA VAL A 20 9.50 13.88 -44.37
C VAL A 20 10.38 14.27 -43.19
N SER A 21 10.22 15.50 -42.70
CA SER A 21 10.77 15.94 -41.43
C SER A 21 10.03 15.20 -40.30
N THR A 22 10.51 13.99 -40.00
CA THR A 22 10.22 13.35 -38.72
C THR A 22 10.93 14.16 -37.64
N SER A 23 10.22 15.14 -37.08
CA SER A 23 10.65 15.70 -35.80
C SER A 23 10.64 14.55 -34.80
N THR A 24 11.82 14.06 -34.44
CA THR A 24 11.97 13.26 -33.25
C THR A 24 11.53 14.15 -32.10
N LYS A 25 10.29 13.96 -31.64
CA LYS A 25 9.88 14.51 -30.35
C LYS A 25 10.77 13.81 -29.32
N ASN A 26 11.88 14.47 -28.99
CA ASN A 26 12.61 14.20 -27.77
C ASN A 26 11.59 14.45 -26.65
N VAL A 27 10.91 13.38 -26.23
CA VAL A 27 10.15 13.38 -24.99
C VAL A 27 11.19 13.52 -23.91
N LYS A 28 11.45 14.75 -23.48
CA LYS A 28 12.13 14.98 -22.21
C LYS A 28 11.31 14.22 -21.19
N ALA A 29 11.87 13.14 -20.64
CA ALA A 29 11.36 12.56 -19.43
C ALA A 29 11.22 13.72 -18.44
N ALA A 30 10.01 13.95 -17.94
CA ALA A 30 9.81 14.92 -16.88
C ALA A 30 10.80 14.55 -15.77
N THR A 31 11.75 15.43 -15.47
CA THR A 31 12.55 15.29 -14.26
C THR A 31 11.55 15.21 -13.12
N PRO A 32 11.50 14.11 -12.35
CA PRO A 32 10.58 14.01 -11.23
C PRO A 32 10.85 15.21 -10.34
N ASP A 33 9.80 15.97 -10.05
CA ASP A 33 9.86 17.07 -9.10
C ASP A 33 10.39 16.48 -7.79
N THR A 34 11.61 16.87 -7.41
CA THR A 34 12.32 16.27 -6.27
C THR A 34 11.70 16.68 -4.94
N ASN A 35 10.76 17.62 -4.96
CA ASN A 35 9.91 17.95 -3.82
C ASN A 35 8.77 16.93 -3.69
N ILE A 36 9.09 15.78 -3.09
CA ILE A 36 8.08 14.85 -2.59
C ILE A 36 7.26 15.57 -1.50
N ARG A 37 6.10 16.11 -1.88
CA ARG A 37 5.17 16.72 -0.92
C ARG A 37 4.42 15.59 -0.22
N THR A 38 4.57 15.49 1.10
CA THR A 38 3.80 14.54 1.91
C THR A 38 2.66 15.27 2.59
N GLU A 39 1.50 14.61 2.65
CA GLU A 39 0.31 15.13 3.31
C GLU A 39 -0.15 14.18 4.41
N LEU A 40 -0.40 14.78 5.57
CA LEU A 40 -0.89 14.06 6.73
C LEU A 40 -2.42 14.05 6.70
N LYS A 41 -3.01 12.90 6.39
CA LYS A 41 -4.45 12.74 6.29
C LYS A 41 -5.04 12.18 7.58
N SER A 42 -6.10 12.83 8.05
CA SER A 42 -7.00 12.25 9.05
C SER A 42 -7.65 11.01 8.45
N THR A 43 -7.73 9.92 9.22
CA THR A 43 -8.18 8.63 8.72
C THR A 43 -9.32 8.06 9.57
N PRO A 44 -10.37 7.48 8.95
CA PRO A 44 -11.40 6.77 9.71
C PRO A 44 -10.88 5.49 10.37
N LEU A 45 -9.70 4.99 9.98
CA LEU A 45 -9.08 3.78 10.53
C LEU A 45 -8.83 3.89 12.04
N THR A 46 -8.66 5.10 12.58
CA THR A 46 -8.52 5.35 14.02
C THR A 46 -9.73 4.85 14.81
N LYS A 47 -10.93 4.81 14.20
CA LYS A 47 -12.15 4.30 14.86
C LYS A 47 -12.17 2.78 14.98
N GLN A 48 -11.29 2.06 14.26
CA GLN A 48 -11.23 0.61 14.27
C GLN A 48 -10.42 0.03 15.45
N GLY A 49 -9.76 0.89 16.23
CA GLY A 49 -9.15 0.52 17.52
C GLY A 49 -7.79 -0.18 17.42
N TYR A 50 -7.36 -0.79 18.53
CA TYR A 50 -6.05 -1.42 18.68
C TYR A 50 -6.07 -2.86 18.15
N VAL A 51 -6.10 -3.00 16.83
CA VAL A 51 -6.29 -4.28 16.11
C VAL A 51 -5.08 -4.68 15.27
N LEU A 52 -3.96 -3.96 15.35
CA LEU A 52 -2.76 -4.20 14.56
C LEU A 52 -1.59 -4.64 15.42
N GLN A 53 -0.66 -5.36 14.80
CA GLN A 53 0.67 -5.69 15.29
C GLN A 53 1.70 -5.35 14.21
N VAL A 54 2.93 -5.02 14.63
CA VAL A 54 4.07 -4.91 13.71
C VAL A 54 4.64 -6.30 13.47
N LYS A 55 4.79 -6.71 12.22
CA LYS A 55 5.30 -8.04 11.86
C LYS A 55 6.75 -8.21 12.32
N SER A 56 7.04 -9.39 12.87
CA SER A 56 8.42 -9.80 13.17
C SER A 56 9.19 -10.07 11.87
N GLY A 57 10.51 -9.82 11.87
CA GLY A 57 11.38 -10.02 10.71
C GLY A 57 11.51 -8.82 9.77
N TYR A 58 10.72 -7.76 9.96
CA TYR A 58 10.94 -6.48 9.29
C TYR A 58 11.83 -5.59 10.15
N ASP A 59 12.74 -4.85 9.53
CA ASP A 59 13.64 -3.90 10.20
C ASP A 59 12.94 -2.57 10.57
N ASN A 60 11.65 -2.67 10.93
CA ASN A 60 10.88 -1.52 11.38
C ASN A 60 11.39 -1.05 12.74
N LYS A 61 11.84 0.21 12.79
CA LYS A 61 12.15 0.89 14.04
C LYS A 61 10.85 1.19 14.78
N VAL A 62 10.64 0.54 15.93
CA VAL A 62 9.57 0.90 16.86
C VAL A 62 10.14 1.82 17.92
N TYR A 63 9.71 3.08 17.89
CA TYR A 63 10.16 4.12 18.80
C TYR A 63 9.56 3.89 20.20
N VAL A 64 10.36 4.11 21.24
CA VAL A 64 9.96 3.95 22.64
C VAL A 64 9.81 5.31 23.30
N GLY A 65 8.71 5.51 24.03
CA GLY A 65 8.43 6.67 24.87
C GLY A 65 7.37 7.61 24.29
N LYS A 66 6.54 8.15 25.18
CA LYS A 66 5.41 9.03 24.84
C LYS A 66 5.85 10.34 24.17
N GLU A 67 6.99 10.89 24.56
CA GLU A 67 7.53 12.11 23.93
C GLU A 67 7.95 11.88 22.48
N ASN A 68 8.43 10.68 22.15
CA ASN A 68 8.78 10.34 20.77
C ASN A 68 7.54 10.19 19.89
N TYR A 69 6.39 9.77 20.42
CA TYR A 69 5.14 9.74 19.66
C TYR A 69 4.75 11.11 19.09
N LYS A 70 4.85 12.19 19.88
CA LYS A 70 4.56 13.55 19.40
C LYS A 70 5.51 13.96 18.28
N ARG A 71 6.80 13.65 18.42
CA ARG A 71 7.82 13.93 17.40
C ARG A 71 7.62 13.12 16.12
N VAL A 72 7.18 11.87 16.23
CA VAL A 72 6.81 11.05 15.06
C VAL A 72 5.69 11.72 14.26
N LEU A 73 4.66 12.24 14.92
CA LEU A 73 3.55 12.90 14.24
C LEU A 73 3.97 14.14 13.46
N SER A 74 4.94 14.92 13.96
CA SER A 74 5.41 16.14 13.31
C SER A 74 6.44 15.88 12.21
N LEU A 75 7.35 14.91 12.41
CA LEU A 75 8.45 14.64 11.49
C LEU A 75 8.08 13.71 10.33
N ALA A 76 7.13 12.78 10.54
CA ALA A 76 6.69 11.88 9.47
C ALA A 76 6.02 12.62 8.31
N ALA A 77 5.40 13.78 8.57
CA ALA A 77 4.85 14.67 7.54
C ALA A 77 5.92 15.52 6.81
N GLN A 78 7.20 15.34 7.15
CA GLN A 78 8.33 16.02 6.52
C GLN A 78 9.31 15.01 5.90
N ASP A 79 8.90 13.74 5.77
CA ASP A 79 9.76 12.61 5.38
C ASP A 79 11.04 12.47 6.24
N LYS A 80 10.97 12.94 7.49
CA LYS A 80 12.07 12.83 8.46
C LYS A 80 11.76 11.74 9.47
N PHE A 81 12.76 10.89 9.71
CA PHE A 81 12.68 9.85 10.74
C PHE A 81 13.47 10.27 11.99
N LEU A 82 13.05 9.75 13.14
CA LEU A 82 13.75 10.02 14.39
C LEU A 82 15.11 9.33 14.41
N ASN A 83 16.16 10.14 14.54
CA ASN A 83 17.53 9.69 14.80
C ASN A 83 17.86 9.74 16.29
N ASN A 84 18.79 8.89 16.75
CA ASN A 84 19.30 8.85 18.12
C ASN A 84 18.21 8.69 19.20
N VAL A 85 17.11 8.01 18.87
CA VAL A 85 16.05 7.67 19.82
C VAL A 85 16.07 6.19 20.16
N LYS A 86 15.63 5.87 21.38
CA LYS A 86 15.49 4.47 21.81
C LYS A 86 14.46 3.75 20.93
N THR A 87 14.88 2.64 20.35
CA THR A 87 14.04 1.76 19.54
C THR A 87 14.04 0.34 20.10
N VAL A 88 13.00 -0.42 19.74
CA VAL A 88 12.92 -1.86 19.97
C VAL A 88 12.54 -2.57 18.67
N LYS A 89 12.95 -3.84 18.55
CA LYS A 89 12.56 -4.68 17.42
C LYS A 89 11.11 -5.15 17.59
N PRO A 90 10.35 -5.35 16.49
CA PRO A 90 8.98 -5.88 16.56
C PRO A 90 8.87 -7.22 17.34
N SER A 91 9.90 -8.07 17.27
CA SER A 91 9.97 -9.34 18.00
C SER A 91 9.91 -9.18 19.53
N GLN A 92 10.38 -8.05 20.06
CA GLN A 92 10.38 -7.75 21.50
C GLN A 92 9.02 -7.27 22.01
N ILE A 93 8.09 -6.95 21.11
CA ILE A 93 6.79 -6.35 21.44
C ILE A 93 5.61 -7.12 20.80
N LYS A 94 5.77 -8.42 20.57
CA LYS A 94 4.78 -9.30 19.90
C LYS A 94 3.35 -9.24 20.47
N ASN A 95 3.19 -8.87 21.75
CA ASN A 95 1.90 -8.78 22.42
C ASN A 95 1.29 -7.37 22.44
N VAL A 96 2.02 -6.36 21.95
CA VAL A 96 1.55 -4.98 21.91
C VAL A 96 0.58 -4.79 20.75
N LYS A 97 -0.57 -4.20 21.05
CA LYS A 97 -1.60 -3.87 20.06
C LYS A 97 -1.47 -2.42 19.66
N PHE A 98 -1.56 -2.17 18.36
CA PHE A 98 -1.43 -0.87 17.74
C PHE A 98 -2.72 -0.46 17.04
N ARG A 99 -2.89 0.85 16.93
CA ARG A 99 -3.95 1.50 16.17
C ARG A 99 -3.32 2.48 15.19
N VAL A 100 -3.95 2.65 14.03
CA VAL A 100 -3.60 3.74 13.09
C VAL A 100 -4.04 5.07 13.70
N GLU A 101 -3.11 6.00 13.83
CA GLU A 101 -3.39 7.35 14.30
C GLU A 101 -3.57 8.30 13.12
N LYS A 102 -2.69 8.21 12.12
CA LYS A 102 -2.70 9.03 10.91
C LYS A 102 -2.10 8.26 9.73
N VAL A 103 -2.44 8.67 8.51
CA VAL A 103 -1.84 8.17 7.27
C VAL A 103 -1.04 9.32 6.66
N VAL A 104 0.21 9.04 6.30
CA VAL A 104 1.04 9.94 5.50
C VAL A 104 0.92 9.46 4.07
N ASP A 105 0.28 10.28 3.26
CA ASP A 105 0.14 10.06 1.83
C ASP A 105 1.19 10.91 1.10
N ILE A 106 1.67 10.40 -0.03
CA ILE A 106 2.63 11.14 -0.86
C ILE A 106 1.83 11.79 -1.99
N VAL A 107 1.76 13.12 -1.99
CA VAL A 107 1.04 13.91 -2.99
C VAL A 107 1.69 13.70 -4.35
N ASN A 108 0.87 13.51 -5.39
CA ASN A 108 1.30 13.34 -6.79
C ASN A 108 2.19 12.12 -7.07
N ARG A 109 2.05 11.02 -6.32
CA ARG A 109 2.85 9.82 -6.58
C ARG A 109 2.32 9.03 -7.79
N GLY A 110 3.20 8.76 -8.76
CA GLY A 110 2.95 7.78 -9.83
C GLY A 110 3.07 6.31 -9.36
N ALA A 111 3.77 6.04 -8.26
CA ALA A 111 3.93 4.68 -7.70
C ALA A 111 4.42 4.67 -6.24
N GLY A 112 3.69 4.00 -5.34
CA GLY A 112 4.18 3.38 -4.08
C GLY A 112 3.35 3.65 -2.81
N ALA A 113 3.52 2.78 -1.80
CA ALA A 113 2.58 2.62 -0.69
C ALA A 113 2.52 3.80 0.31
N PRO A 114 1.34 4.11 0.87
CA PRO A 114 1.19 5.06 1.96
C PRO A 114 1.87 4.57 3.25
N LEU A 115 2.26 5.52 4.09
CA LEU A 115 2.81 5.23 5.42
C LEU A 115 1.75 5.42 6.49
N TYR A 116 1.77 4.54 7.49
CA TYR A 116 0.87 4.53 8.63
C TYR A 116 1.65 4.91 9.86
N ILE A 117 1.19 5.97 10.53
CA ILE A 117 1.63 6.29 11.88
C ILE A 117 0.74 5.51 12.84
N ILE A 118 1.35 4.56 13.55
CA ILE A 118 0.65 3.71 14.50
C ILE A 118 1.17 3.92 15.92
N SER A 119 0.33 3.65 16.92
CA SER A 119 0.74 3.73 18.32
C SER A 119 0.04 2.70 19.21
N SER A 120 0.70 2.33 20.31
CA SER A 120 0.12 1.54 21.40
C SER A 120 -0.85 2.39 22.25
N LYS A 121 -1.69 1.73 23.06
CA LYS A 121 -2.74 2.41 23.85
C LYS A 121 -2.20 3.49 24.79
N ASP A 122 -1.10 3.18 25.46
CA ASP A 122 -0.37 4.06 26.39
C ASP A 122 0.57 5.04 25.67
N LYS A 123 0.65 4.98 24.33
CA LYS A 123 1.61 5.73 23.50
C LYS A 123 3.08 5.45 23.85
N LYS A 124 3.37 4.36 24.59
CA LYS A 124 4.73 3.93 24.89
C LYS A 124 5.49 3.47 23.66
N TYR A 125 4.77 2.93 22.66
CA TYR A 125 5.35 2.47 21.41
C TYR A 125 4.68 3.14 20.23
N SER A 126 5.47 3.62 19.27
CA SER A 126 5.00 4.16 18.01
C SER A 126 5.88 3.72 16.85
N CYS A 127 5.29 3.67 15.65
CA CYS A 127 6.02 3.27 14.44
C CYS A 127 5.44 4.01 13.24
N VAL A 128 6.29 4.27 12.25
CA VAL A 128 5.91 4.75 10.92
C VAL A 128 6.29 3.64 9.96
N THR A 129 5.32 3.04 9.28
CA THR A 129 5.58 1.87 8.43
C THR A 129 4.49 1.68 7.38
N THR A 130 4.66 0.75 6.46
CA THR A 130 3.70 0.43 5.39
C THR A 130 2.68 -0.61 5.83
N GLN A 131 1.61 -0.79 5.04
CA GLN A 131 0.60 -1.83 5.27
C GLN A 131 1.22 -3.25 5.33
N ALA A 132 2.21 -3.55 4.50
CA ALA A 132 2.85 -4.87 4.42
C ALA A 132 3.62 -5.27 5.69
N SER A 133 4.05 -4.27 6.47
CA SER A 133 4.74 -4.40 7.75
C SER A 133 3.79 -4.57 8.95
N LEU A 134 2.49 -4.36 8.73
CA LEU A 134 1.46 -4.46 9.76
C LEU A 134 0.68 -5.75 9.57
N ARG A 135 0.12 -6.29 10.65
CA ARG A 135 -0.78 -7.45 10.61
C ARG A 135 -1.98 -7.22 11.51
N CYS A 136 -3.18 -7.52 11.01
CA CYS A 136 -4.35 -7.56 11.87
C CYS A 136 -4.27 -8.74 12.85
N ILE A 137 -4.47 -8.46 14.15
CA ILE A 137 -4.30 -9.45 15.22
C ILE A 137 -5.26 -10.66 15.10
N TYR A 138 -6.41 -10.46 14.45
CA TYR A 138 -7.43 -11.50 14.30
C TYR A 138 -7.01 -12.63 13.37
N TRP A 139 -5.97 -12.45 12.53
CA TRP A 139 -5.43 -13.53 11.70
C TRP A 139 -4.90 -14.72 12.48
N ASN A 140 -4.47 -14.49 13.72
CA ASN A 140 -3.94 -15.51 14.62
C ASN A 140 -4.93 -15.91 15.73
N ASP A 141 -6.09 -15.26 15.81
CA ASP A 141 -7.10 -15.57 16.82
C ASP A 141 -7.86 -16.84 16.40
N ARG A 142 -7.76 -17.89 17.22
CA ARG A 142 -8.42 -19.19 16.97
C ARG A 142 -9.93 -19.05 16.89
N SER A 143 -10.52 -18.16 17.70
CA SER A 143 -11.97 -18.00 17.81
C SER A 143 -12.64 -17.43 16.55
N VAL A 144 -11.86 -16.92 15.60
CA VAL A 144 -12.37 -16.33 14.35
C VAL A 144 -11.80 -16.99 13.10
N GLN A 145 -11.10 -18.13 13.22
CA GLN A 145 -10.53 -18.82 12.06
C GLN A 145 -11.60 -19.30 11.08
N SER A 146 -12.83 -19.55 11.53
CA SER A 146 -13.97 -19.83 10.65
C SER A 146 -14.32 -18.65 9.73
N VAL A 147 -14.05 -17.42 10.16
CA VAL A 147 -14.17 -16.19 9.34
C VAL A 147 -12.95 -16.03 8.43
N ILE A 148 -11.75 -16.26 8.97
CA ILE A 148 -10.48 -15.96 8.28
C ILE A 148 -10.11 -17.00 7.20
N ASN A 149 -10.37 -18.28 7.45
CA ASN A 149 -9.94 -19.35 6.55
C ASN A 149 -10.59 -19.30 5.16
N PRO A 150 -11.88 -18.97 5.00
CA PRO A 150 -12.43 -18.75 3.66
C PRO A 150 -11.82 -17.51 2.99
N LEU A 151 -11.53 -16.43 3.74
CA LEU A 151 -10.83 -15.25 3.20
C LEU A 151 -9.42 -15.59 2.68
N LYS A 152 -8.67 -16.46 3.37
CA LYS A 152 -7.38 -16.99 2.89
C LYS A 152 -7.50 -17.63 1.52
N LYS A 153 -8.59 -18.35 1.26
CA LYS A 153 -8.82 -19.00 -0.04
C LYS A 153 -9.08 -17.98 -1.16
N ILE A 154 -9.72 -16.85 -0.83
CA ILE A 154 -9.91 -15.75 -1.79
C ILE A 154 -8.55 -15.09 -2.07
N TYR A 155 -7.78 -14.78 -1.03
CA TYR A 155 -6.46 -14.16 -1.15
C TYR A 155 -5.48 -15.01 -1.97
N LYS A 156 -5.39 -16.32 -1.69
CA LYS A 156 -4.57 -17.27 -2.47
C LYS A 156 -5.00 -17.44 -3.93
N GLY A 157 -6.23 -17.05 -4.25
CA GLY A 157 -6.76 -17.04 -5.61
C GLY A 157 -6.56 -15.66 -6.22
N SER A 158 -7.67 -15.01 -6.58
CA SER A 158 -7.66 -13.72 -7.26
C SER A 158 -7.63 -12.50 -6.33
N GLY A 159 -7.79 -12.70 -5.02
CA GLY A 159 -7.95 -11.61 -4.05
C GLY A 159 -9.23 -10.78 -4.24
N ASN A 160 -10.15 -11.19 -5.13
CA ASN A 160 -11.32 -10.41 -5.52
C ASN A 160 -12.61 -11.24 -5.57
N LEU A 161 -13.75 -10.56 -5.64
CA LEU A 161 -15.11 -11.15 -5.65
C LEU A 161 -15.68 -11.38 -7.07
N ALA A 162 -14.83 -11.51 -8.09
CA ALA A 162 -15.25 -11.65 -9.48
C ALA A 162 -15.90 -13.04 -9.78
N THR A 163 -15.41 -14.11 -9.14
CA THR A 163 -15.87 -15.48 -9.42
C THR A 163 -16.96 -15.96 -8.45
N LYS A 164 -17.78 -16.92 -8.90
CA LYS A 164 -18.78 -17.60 -8.03
C LYS A 164 -18.10 -18.27 -6.82
N LYS A 165 -16.92 -18.86 -7.03
CA LYS A 165 -16.12 -19.51 -5.99
C LYS A 165 -15.68 -18.51 -4.90
N SER A 166 -15.10 -17.37 -5.29
CA SER A 166 -14.71 -16.32 -4.33
C SER A 166 -15.90 -15.76 -3.56
N ARG A 167 -17.05 -15.55 -4.23
CA ARG A 167 -18.29 -15.13 -3.57
C ARG A 167 -18.80 -16.15 -2.55
N ASN A 168 -18.70 -17.45 -2.84
CA ASN A 168 -19.07 -18.50 -1.89
C ASN A 168 -18.18 -18.45 -0.63
N TYR A 169 -16.86 -18.35 -0.79
CA TYR A 169 -15.96 -18.20 0.37
C TYR A 169 -16.23 -16.91 1.16
N PHE A 170 -16.55 -15.81 0.48
CA PHE A 170 -16.96 -14.58 1.15
C PHE A 170 -18.23 -14.78 1.98
N ASN A 171 -19.27 -15.40 1.40
CA ASN A 171 -20.51 -15.69 2.11
C ASN A 171 -20.30 -16.61 3.32
N GLN A 172 -19.40 -17.60 3.23
CA GLN A 172 -18.99 -18.42 4.38
C GLN A 172 -18.38 -17.57 5.49
N SER A 173 -17.51 -16.61 5.13
CA SER A 173 -16.90 -15.69 6.09
C SER A 173 -17.94 -14.81 6.80
N VAL A 174 -18.91 -14.28 6.03
CA VAL A 174 -20.02 -13.46 6.56
C VAL A 174 -20.90 -14.28 7.51
N LYS A 175 -21.29 -15.51 7.12
CA LYS A 175 -22.08 -16.41 7.97
C LYS A 175 -21.33 -16.72 9.27
N ALA A 176 -20.06 -17.07 9.18
CA ALA A 176 -19.22 -17.33 10.36
C ALA A 176 -19.11 -16.10 11.27
N ALA A 177 -18.93 -14.90 10.71
CA ALA A 177 -18.83 -13.67 11.48
C ALA A 177 -20.15 -13.32 12.19
N ASN A 178 -21.29 -13.57 11.55
CA ASN A 178 -22.61 -13.36 12.16
C ASN A 178 -22.85 -14.26 13.37
N ASN A 179 -22.29 -15.47 13.38
CA ASN A 179 -22.41 -16.43 14.48
C ASN A 179 -21.49 -16.14 15.67
N LEU A 180 -20.56 -15.18 15.55
CA LEU A 180 -19.72 -14.79 16.68
C LEU A 180 -20.57 -14.09 17.76
N PRO A 181 -20.17 -14.18 19.05
CA PRO A 181 -20.80 -13.41 20.11
C PRO A 181 -20.76 -11.90 19.82
N LYS A 182 -21.83 -11.18 20.21
CA LYS A 182 -21.89 -9.72 20.11
C LYS A 182 -20.71 -9.10 20.86
N SER A 183 -19.79 -8.50 20.12
CA SER A 183 -18.52 -7.99 20.63
C SER A 183 -17.92 -6.97 19.66
N SER A 184 -17.00 -6.14 20.13
CA SER A 184 -16.24 -5.21 19.27
C SER A 184 -15.49 -5.95 18.15
N LYS A 185 -15.01 -7.17 18.42
CA LYS A 185 -14.40 -8.07 17.44
C LYS A 185 -15.37 -8.46 16.32
N ARG A 186 -16.58 -8.90 16.67
CA ARG A 186 -17.63 -9.20 15.69
C ARG A 186 -17.97 -7.98 14.85
N THR A 187 -18.17 -6.83 15.49
CA THR A 187 -18.48 -5.57 14.81
C THR A 187 -17.38 -5.17 13.82
N PHE A 188 -16.11 -5.26 14.24
CA PHE A 188 -14.97 -5.01 13.36
C PHE A 188 -14.98 -5.94 12.14
N LEU A 189 -15.10 -7.25 12.35
CA LEU A 189 -15.09 -8.23 11.26
C LEU A 189 -16.24 -8.01 10.27
N LEU A 190 -17.45 -7.78 10.76
CA LEU A 190 -18.61 -7.52 9.90
C LEU A 190 -18.46 -6.22 9.11
N ASN A 191 -17.94 -5.16 9.72
CA ASN A 191 -17.66 -3.90 9.04
C ASN A 191 -16.58 -4.08 7.95
N SER A 192 -15.49 -4.79 8.26
CA SER A 192 -14.45 -5.12 7.30
C SER A 192 -14.97 -6.00 6.14
N LEU A 193 -15.85 -6.97 6.41
CA LEU A 193 -16.46 -7.78 5.37
C LEU A 193 -17.44 -6.96 4.50
N LYS A 194 -18.21 -6.06 5.10
CA LYS A 194 -19.08 -5.13 4.36
C LYS A 194 -18.26 -4.23 3.44
N GLN A 195 -17.14 -3.71 3.94
CA GLN A 195 -16.22 -2.92 3.13
C GLN A 195 -15.65 -3.74 1.97
N PHE A 196 -15.17 -4.95 2.23
CA PHE A 196 -14.67 -5.83 1.17
C PHE A 196 -15.73 -6.14 0.10
N LYS A 197 -17.00 -6.28 0.48
CA LYS A 197 -18.11 -6.45 -0.47
C LYS A 197 -18.23 -5.26 -1.42
N ASN A 198 -18.09 -4.05 -0.91
CA ASN A 198 -18.17 -2.81 -1.69
C ASN A 198 -16.93 -2.62 -2.58
N ASP A 199 -15.77 -2.84 -2.00
CA ASP A 199 -14.45 -2.68 -2.64
C ASP A 199 -14.20 -3.76 -3.71
N ARG A 200 -14.83 -4.94 -3.55
CA ARG A 200 -14.71 -6.14 -4.40
C ARG A 200 -13.29 -6.71 -4.55
N SER A 201 -12.28 -6.09 -3.96
CA SER A 201 -10.87 -6.46 -3.99
C SER A 201 -10.23 -6.33 -2.61
N MET A 202 -9.37 -7.28 -2.25
CA MET A 202 -8.53 -7.23 -1.04
C MET A 202 -7.30 -6.35 -1.23
N SER A 203 -6.98 -5.97 -2.47
CA SER A 203 -5.79 -5.19 -2.83
C SER A 203 -6.02 -3.68 -2.78
N ILE A 204 -7.17 -3.21 -2.29
CA ILE A 204 -7.37 -1.77 -2.06
C ILE A 204 -6.54 -1.38 -0.85
N GLU A 205 -5.41 -0.73 -1.11
CA GLU A 205 -4.49 -0.30 -0.07
C GLU A 205 -5.16 0.69 0.90
N GLY A 206 -4.93 0.49 2.18
CA GLY A 206 -5.25 1.47 3.22
C GLY A 206 -6.71 1.66 3.59
N THR A 207 -7.62 0.85 3.08
CA THR A 207 -9.04 1.00 3.41
C THR A 207 -9.50 -0.01 4.46
N ASN A 208 -9.00 -1.24 4.43
CA ASN A 208 -9.50 -2.33 5.27
C ASN A 208 -8.42 -2.99 6.13
N LEU A 209 -8.39 -2.67 7.44
CA LEU A 209 -7.37 -3.19 8.36
C LEU A 209 -7.37 -4.72 8.44
N LEU A 210 -8.49 -5.38 8.17
CA LEU A 210 -8.54 -6.85 8.18
C LEU A 210 -7.56 -7.45 7.15
N PHE A 211 -7.23 -6.75 6.07
CA PHE A 211 -6.32 -7.27 5.04
C PHE A 211 -4.88 -6.80 5.20
N PHE A 212 -4.54 -6.18 6.33
CA PHE A 212 -3.17 -5.76 6.59
C PHE A 212 -2.30 -6.99 6.90
N GLY A 213 -1.18 -7.09 6.19
CA GLY A 213 -0.19 -8.16 6.37
C GLY A 213 -0.60 -9.52 5.80
N LEU A 214 -1.62 -9.52 4.94
CA LEU A 214 -2.02 -10.65 4.11
C LEU A 214 -0.96 -11.01 3.09
#